data_AF-A0A922MVN9-F1
#
_entry.id   AF-A0A922MVN9-F1
#
_cell.length_a   1.000
_cell.length_b   1.000
_cell.length_c   1.000
_cell.angle_alpha   90.00
_cell.angle_beta   90.00
_cell.angle_gamma   90.00
#
_symmetry.space_group_name_H-M   'P 1'
#
loop_
_entity.id
_entity.type
_entity.pdbx_description
1 polymer ?
#
loop_
_entity_poly.entity_id
_entity_poly.type
_entity_poly.pdbx_seq_one_letter_code
_entity_poly.pdbx_strand_id
1 'polypeptide(L)'
;MYGSQQSAALSGSVELQDELEGPRASSPASSKSSPSEISTVSMDPSLGPTVPGKQKVHQFLVRTFSSPTKCNHCTSLMIGLTRQGVVCETCGLAVHTWCCARVAPRCPLPAASSRRPLGIDPARGQGTAYEGYVKVPKPGGVKKGWMRQFVVVCDFKLFLYDISQDRNALPSVCVSQVLDMRDPEFSVTSVKESDVIHASKRDIPCIFRIYTLDEWHWRQRVGMFLF
;
A
#
# COMPACT_ATOMS: atom_id res chain seq x y z
N MET A 1 29.44 -71.91 12.70
CA MET A 1 29.44 -71.78 11.22
C MET A 1 29.17 -70.31 10.94
N TYR A 2 30.05 -69.54 10.28
CA TYR A 2 30.30 -69.53 8.81
C TYR A 2 29.03 -69.12 8.03
N GLY A 3 28.96 -68.02 7.25
CA GLY A 3 29.89 -66.91 6.98
C GLY A 3 29.09 -65.66 6.54
N SER A 4 29.58 -64.43 6.71
CA SER A 4 30.40 -63.67 5.73
C SER A 4 29.70 -63.21 4.44
N GLN A 5 29.43 -61.89 4.37
CA GLN A 5 29.43 -61.05 3.13
C GLN A 5 28.27 -61.33 2.12
N GLN A 6 27.98 -60.49 1.11
CA GLN A 6 28.71 -59.32 0.57
C GLN A 6 27.78 -58.21 0.05
N SER A 7 28.37 -57.07 -0.33
CA SER A 7 27.71 -55.86 -0.82
C SER A 7 27.35 -55.88 -2.32
N ALA A 8 26.30 -55.16 -2.70
CA ALA A 8 26.16 -54.61 -4.05
C ALA A 8 25.53 -53.21 -3.98
N ALA A 9 26.17 -52.23 -4.63
CA ALA A 9 25.60 -50.92 -4.95
C ALA A 9 25.59 -50.78 -6.47
N LEU A 10 24.54 -50.18 -7.04
CA LEU A 10 24.47 -49.90 -8.47
C LEU A 10 23.64 -48.64 -8.72
N SER A 11 24.09 -47.83 -9.69
CA SER A 11 23.45 -46.59 -10.11
C SER A 11 22.24 -46.87 -11.01
N GLY A 12 21.32 -45.92 -11.09
CA GLY A 12 20.08 -46.03 -11.86
C GLY A 12 19.57 -44.67 -12.33
N SER A 13 20.36 -43.97 -13.14
CA SER A 13 19.86 -42.81 -13.91
C SER A 13 18.97 -43.30 -15.05
N VAL A 14 17.85 -42.62 -15.30
CA VAL A 14 17.09 -42.74 -16.54
C VAL A 14 16.78 -41.34 -17.08
N GLU A 15 17.58 -40.91 -18.06
CA GLU A 15 17.21 -39.85 -18.98
C GLU A 15 16.16 -40.38 -19.97
N LEU A 16 15.34 -39.49 -20.54
CA LEU A 16 14.73 -39.75 -21.84
C LEU A 16 14.53 -38.42 -22.60
N GLN A 17 15.42 -38.19 -23.56
CA GLN A 17 15.32 -37.19 -24.63
C GLN A 17 15.36 -37.98 -25.96
N ASP A 18 14.56 -37.63 -26.97
CA ASP A 18 14.96 -36.88 -28.18
C ASP A 18 13.70 -36.69 -29.08
N GLU A 19 13.49 -35.58 -29.79
CA GLU A 19 13.97 -35.19 -31.16
C GLU A 19 13.31 -36.02 -32.31
N LEU A 20 13.37 -35.73 -33.63
CA LEU A 20 14.06 -34.77 -34.53
C LEU A 20 13.15 -34.63 -35.81
N GLU A 21 13.16 -33.68 -36.76
CA GLU A 21 13.90 -32.45 -37.13
C GLU A 21 12.86 -31.35 -37.52
N GLY A 22 13.28 -30.22 -38.11
CA GLY A 22 12.44 -29.42 -39.01
C GLY A 22 12.48 -29.99 -40.45
N PRO A 23 13.10 -29.34 -41.45
CA PRO A 23 13.80 -28.05 -41.48
C PRO A 23 12.99 -26.95 -42.24
N ARG A 24 13.51 -25.86 -42.86
CA ARG A 24 14.85 -25.24 -43.06
C ARG A 24 14.69 -23.70 -43.20
N ALA A 25 15.75 -22.96 -43.54
CA ALA A 25 15.77 -21.48 -43.63
C ALA A 25 16.36 -20.94 -44.95
N SER A 26 16.19 -19.63 -45.22
CA SER A 26 17.00 -18.84 -46.17
C SER A 26 16.87 -17.32 -45.96
N SER A 27 17.92 -16.57 -46.30
CA SER A 27 17.98 -15.10 -46.45
C SER A 27 18.92 -14.78 -47.62
N PRO A 28 18.85 -13.62 -48.32
CA PRO A 28 19.84 -12.56 -48.00
C PRO A 28 19.52 -11.08 -48.42
N ALA A 29 20.30 -10.16 -47.83
CA ALA A 29 20.97 -8.96 -48.41
C ALA A 29 20.23 -7.84 -49.23
N SER A 30 20.24 -6.63 -48.62
CA SER A 30 20.85 -5.36 -49.11
C SER A 30 20.43 -4.67 -50.43
N SER A 31 19.61 -3.61 -50.33
CA SER A 31 19.58 -2.38 -51.19
C SER A 31 18.54 -1.34 -50.68
N LYS A 32 18.58 0.00 -50.92
CA LYS A 32 19.63 0.95 -51.39
C LYS A 32 19.23 2.44 -51.07
N SER A 33 20.00 3.41 -51.57
CA SER A 33 19.91 4.89 -51.41
C SER A 33 18.81 5.64 -52.21
N SER A 34 18.31 6.74 -51.62
CA SER A 34 18.01 8.12 -52.14
C SER A 34 17.96 8.41 -53.67
N PRO A 35 17.15 9.38 -54.17
CA PRO A 35 17.01 10.73 -53.59
C PRO A 35 15.63 11.43 -53.64
N SER A 36 15.66 12.71 -53.27
CA SER A 36 14.59 13.70 -53.08
C SER A 36 13.62 13.93 -54.25
N GLU A 37 12.39 14.32 -53.90
CA GLU A 37 11.60 15.28 -54.69
C GLU A 37 11.30 16.55 -53.87
N ILE A 38 11.18 17.69 -54.55
CA ILE A 38 10.96 19.02 -53.95
C ILE A 38 9.54 19.51 -54.24
N SER A 39 8.74 19.72 -53.20
CA SER A 39 7.40 20.33 -53.32
C SER A 39 7.37 21.70 -52.66
N THR A 40 7.49 22.69 -53.53
CA THR A 40 7.07 24.10 -53.47
C THR A 40 6.44 24.61 -52.17
N VAL A 41 6.97 25.74 -51.70
CA VAL A 41 6.43 26.55 -50.59
C VAL A 41 4.91 26.80 -50.69
N SER A 42 4.24 26.75 -49.55
CA SER A 42 2.95 27.40 -49.33
C SER A 42 3.00 28.06 -47.96
N MET A 43 3.05 29.40 -47.95
CA MET A 43 3.15 30.20 -46.73
C MET A 43 1.75 30.38 -46.15
N ASP A 44 1.45 29.72 -45.04
CA ASP A 44 0.28 30.06 -44.21
C ASP A 44 0.65 31.17 -43.21
N PRO A 45 0.02 32.36 -43.28
CA PRO A 45 0.32 33.48 -42.40
C PRO A 45 -0.66 33.57 -41.22
N SER A 46 -0.99 32.47 -40.54
CA SER A 46 -1.94 32.49 -39.41
C SER A 46 -1.55 31.66 -38.17
N LEU A 47 -0.24 31.44 -37.93
CA LEU A 47 0.29 31.12 -36.59
C LEU A 47 0.67 32.39 -35.82
N GLY A 48 -0.34 33.08 -35.30
CA GLY A 48 -0.13 34.12 -34.28
C GLY A 48 0.51 33.52 -33.01
N PRO A 49 1.33 34.28 -32.25
CA PRO A 49 2.02 33.72 -31.08
C PRO A 49 1.04 33.13 -30.06
N THR A 50 1.12 31.81 -29.85
CA THR A 50 0.40 31.13 -28.78
C THR A 50 1.02 31.53 -27.44
N VAL A 51 0.59 32.69 -26.93
CA VAL A 51 0.97 33.20 -25.60
C VAL A 51 0.87 32.06 -24.61
N PRO A 52 1.97 31.68 -23.91
CA PRO A 52 1.94 30.57 -22.95
C PRO A 52 0.96 30.90 -21.82
N GLY A 53 -0.28 30.42 -21.96
CA GLY A 53 -1.38 30.74 -21.07
C GLY A 53 -1.00 30.34 -19.66
N LYS A 54 -0.81 31.34 -18.79
CA LYS A 54 -0.20 31.21 -17.45
C LYS A 54 -0.76 29.99 -16.73
N GLN A 55 0.00 28.89 -16.73
CA GLN A 55 -0.45 27.64 -16.12
C GLN A 55 -0.61 27.90 -14.63
N LYS A 56 -1.84 27.84 -14.12
CA LYS A 56 -2.09 28.04 -12.70
C LYS A 56 -1.37 26.93 -11.94
N VAL A 57 -0.44 27.32 -11.08
CA VAL A 57 0.25 26.39 -10.18
C VAL A 57 -0.61 26.10 -8.96
N HIS A 58 -0.33 25.00 -8.26
CA HIS A 58 -1.02 24.69 -7.00
C HIS A 58 -0.70 25.72 -5.91
N GLN A 59 -1.69 26.54 -5.56
CA GLN A 59 -1.67 27.35 -4.33
C GLN A 59 -1.96 26.43 -3.13
N PHE A 60 -0.92 26.05 -2.39
CA PHE A 60 -0.99 25.14 -1.24
C PHE A 60 -1.04 25.89 0.09
N LEU A 61 -2.05 25.61 0.91
CA LEU A 61 -2.17 26.10 2.28
C LEU A 61 -1.97 24.95 3.28
N VAL A 62 -1.24 25.19 4.37
CA VAL A 62 -1.06 24.22 5.46
C VAL A 62 -2.40 24.00 6.18
N ARG A 63 -2.78 22.73 6.40
CA ARG A 63 -4.06 22.36 7.04
C ARG A 63 -3.84 21.43 8.22
N THR A 64 -4.68 21.60 9.24
CA THR A 64 -4.96 20.56 10.23
C THR A 64 -6.15 19.75 9.76
N PHE A 65 -6.03 18.42 9.78
CA PHE A 65 -7.12 17.49 9.54
C PHE A 65 -7.71 17.00 10.87
N SER A 66 -9.03 16.79 10.92
CA SER A 66 -9.75 16.32 12.12
C SER A 66 -9.82 14.79 12.24
N SER A 67 -9.43 14.06 11.20
CA SER A 67 -9.41 12.60 11.13
C SER A 67 -8.20 12.11 10.30
N PRO A 68 -7.83 10.82 10.38
CA PRO A 68 -6.66 10.27 9.69
C PRO A 68 -6.80 10.41 8.17
N THR A 69 -5.96 11.25 7.56
CA THR A 69 -6.11 11.64 6.15
C THR A 69 -4.90 11.19 5.32
N LYS A 70 -5.15 10.54 4.18
CA LYS A 70 -4.10 10.03 3.28
C LYS A 70 -3.64 11.09 2.26
N CYS A 71 -2.36 11.09 1.97
CA CYS A 71 -1.74 11.92 0.92
C CYS A 71 -2.12 11.40 -0.47
N ASN A 72 -2.64 12.27 -1.35
CA ASN A 72 -3.05 11.90 -2.70
C ASN A 72 -1.89 11.55 -3.66
N HIS A 73 -0.65 11.86 -3.27
CA HIS A 73 0.56 11.56 -4.05
C HIS A 73 1.19 10.21 -3.68
N CYS A 74 1.50 9.97 -2.41
CA CYS A 74 2.20 8.75 -1.96
C CYS A 74 1.33 7.73 -1.22
N THR A 75 0.02 7.94 -1.15
CA THR A 75 -1.01 7.12 -0.44
C THR A 75 -0.77 6.86 1.06
N SER A 76 0.38 7.27 1.61
CA SER A 76 0.70 7.27 3.04
C SER A 76 -0.16 8.24 3.85
N LEU A 77 -0.27 7.96 5.15
CA LEU A 77 -1.03 8.75 6.12
C LEU A 77 -0.32 10.07 6.46
N MET A 78 -1.09 11.15 6.63
CA MET A 78 -0.58 12.44 7.11
C MET A 78 -0.67 12.47 8.65
N ILE A 79 0.42 12.05 9.30
CA ILE A 79 0.52 11.82 10.74
C ILE A 79 0.78 13.14 11.50
N GLY A 80 0.15 13.30 12.66
CA GLY A 80 0.35 14.43 13.59
C GLY A 80 -0.97 14.97 14.15
N LEU A 81 -0.92 15.77 15.21
CA LEU A 81 -2.12 16.37 15.82
C LEU A 81 -2.57 17.67 15.14
N THR A 82 -1.63 18.42 14.53
CA THR A 82 -1.92 19.63 13.76
C THR A 82 -1.01 19.71 12.52
N ARG A 83 -1.40 20.52 11.53
CA ARG A 83 -0.56 20.91 10.38
C ARG A 83 0.07 19.72 9.60
N GLN A 84 -0.63 18.59 9.54
CA GLN A 84 -0.09 17.30 9.06
C GLN A 84 0.25 17.30 7.56
N GLY A 85 -0.28 18.27 6.80
CA GLY A 85 -0.02 18.43 5.38
C GLY A 85 -0.53 19.76 4.84
N VAL A 86 -0.63 19.84 3.53
CA VAL A 86 -1.21 20.96 2.80
C VAL A 86 -2.42 20.51 1.98
N VAL A 87 -3.30 21.46 1.66
CA VAL A 87 -4.35 21.28 0.67
C VAL A 87 -4.25 22.40 -0.37
N CYS A 88 -4.41 22.08 -1.65
CA CYS A 88 -4.48 23.10 -2.68
C CYS A 88 -5.85 23.79 -2.67
N GLU A 89 -5.88 25.10 -2.46
CA GLU A 89 -7.11 25.89 -2.31
C GLU A 89 -7.98 25.90 -3.58
N THR A 90 -7.37 25.71 -4.76
CA THR A 90 -8.08 25.70 -6.06
C THR A 90 -8.67 24.35 -6.44
N CYS A 91 -8.14 23.22 -5.95
CA CYS A 91 -8.55 21.88 -6.43
C CYS A 91 -8.67 20.79 -5.35
N GLY A 92 -8.52 21.13 -4.07
CA GLY A 92 -8.69 20.20 -2.95
C GLY A 92 -7.64 19.08 -2.86
N LEU A 93 -6.54 19.16 -3.61
CA LEU A 93 -5.46 18.16 -3.60
C LEU A 93 -4.74 18.19 -2.24
N ALA A 94 -4.83 17.10 -1.48
CA ALA A 94 -4.29 17.00 -0.12
C ALA A 94 -3.01 16.13 -0.11
N VAL A 95 -1.89 16.70 0.32
CA VAL A 95 -0.57 16.04 0.30
C VAL A 95 0.30 16.46 1.49
N HIS A 96 1.29 15.64 1.86
CA HIS A 96 2.31 16.09 2.82
C HIS A 96 3.11 17.27 2.27
N THR A 97 3.68 18.09 3.16
CA THR A 97 4.61 19.18 2.82
C THR A 97 5.78 18.72 1.94
N TRP A 98 6.37 17.56 2.23
CA TRP A 98 7.46 16.96 1.45
C TRP A 98 7.00 16.33 0.12
N CYS A 99 5.68 16.27 -0.15
CA CYS A 99 5.11 15.79 -1.42
C CYS A 99 4.80 16.92 -2.42
N CYS A 100 4.73 18.18 -1.98
CA CYS A 100 4.41 19.33 -2.83
C CYS A 100 5.33 19.45 -4.06
N ALA A 101 6.62 19.12 -3.91
CA ALA A 101 7.61 19.20 -4.98
C ALA A 101 7.59 18.00 -5.96
N ARG A 102 6.71 17.02 -5.78
CA ARG A 102 6.60 15.82 -6.63
C ARG A 102 5.22 15.59 -7.25
N VAL A 103 4.23 16.44 -6.96
CA VAL A 103 2.99 16.48 -7.74
C VAL A 103 3.21 17.23 -9.05
N ALA A 104 2.40 16.97 -10.07
CA ALA A 104 2.43 17.77 -11.29
C ALA A 104 2.11 19.24 -10.94
N PRO A 105 2.81 20.23 -11.51
CA PRO A 105 2.62 21.64 -11.13
C PRO A 105 1.29 22.24 -11.62
N ARG A 106 0.63 21.61 -12.60
CA ARG A 106 -0.55 22.14 -13.29
C ARG A 106 -1.84 21.94 -12.47
N CYS A 107 -2.44 23.06 -12.06
CA CYS A 107 -3.70 23.12 -11.34
C CYS A 107 -4.84 23.73 -12.21
N PRO A 108 -6.09 23.25 -12.11
CA PRO A 108 -6.52 22.03 -11.42
C PRO A 108 -6.02 20.77 -12.13
N LEU A 109 -5.84 19.69 -11.37
CA LEU A 109 -5.60 18.37 -11.96
C LEU A 109 -6.89 17.85 -12.62
N PRO A 110 -6.82 17.26 -13.83
CA PRO A 110 -7.91 16.50 -14.41
C PRO A 110 -8.41 15.42 -13.44
N ALA A 111 -9.72 15.14 -13.42
CA ALA A 111 -10.32 14.21 -12.46
C ALA A 111 -9.61 12.84 -12.42
N ALA A 112 -9.29 12.28 -13.59
CA ALA A 112 -8.62 10.99 -13.76
C ALA A 112 -7.15 10.95 -13.28
N SER A 113 -6.47 12.09 -13.15
CA SER A 113 -5.07 12.18 -12.65
C SER A 113 -4.95 12.93 -11.32
N SER A 114 -6.09 13.29 -10.71
CA SER A 114 -6.14 14.05 -9.45
C SER A 114 -5.62 13.28 -8.22
N ARG A 115 -5.58 11.95 -8.29
CA ARG A 115 -5.19 11.04 -7.20
C ARG A 115 -4.51 9.81 -7.78
N ARG A 116 -3.41 9.35 -7.19
CA ARG A 116 -2.87 8.00 -7.46
C ARG A 116 -3.89 6.96 -6.97
N PRO A 117 -4.05 5.79 -7.62
CA PRO A 117 -4.89 4.71 -7.10
C PRO A 117 -4.51 4.37 -5.65
N LEU A 118 -5.50 4.09 -4.81
CA LEU A 118 -5.27 3.73 -3.41
C LEU A 118 -4.61 2.34 -3.33
N GLY A 119 -3.60 2.20 -2.47
CA GLY A 119 -2.84 0.98 -2.26
C GLY A 119 -1.39 1.25 -1.83
N ILE A 120 -0.57 0.20 -1.86
CA ILE A 120 0.88 0.22 -1.63
C ILE A 120 1.63 0.38 -2.96
N ASP A 121 2.68 1.21 -2.96
CA ASP A 121 3.71 1.27 -4.01
C ASP A 121 4.63 0.05 -3.88
N PRO A 122 4.56 -0.95 -4.79
CA PRO A 122 5.21 -2.25 -4.58
C PRO A 122 6.74 -2.18 -4.54
N ALA A 123 7.35 -1.18 -5.19
CA ALA A 123 8.79 -1.00 -5.21
C ALA A 123 9.34 -0.33 -3.93
N ARG A 124 8.47 0.25 -3.10
CA ARG A 124 8.87 1.07 -1.95
C ARG A 124 8.22 0.65 -0.63
N GLY A 125 7.23 -0.23 -0.65
CA GLY A 125 6.41 -0.58 0.51
C GLY A 125 5.63 0.61 1.09
N GLN A 126 5.55 1.73 0.35
CA GLN A 126 4.97 2.98 0.82
C GLN A 126 3.50 3.07 0.44
N GLY A 127 2.65 3.49 1.37
CA GLY A 127 1.24 3.74 1.15
C GLY A 127 0.34 3.17 2.24
N THR A 128 -0.98 3.22 2.02
CA THR A 128 -1.98 2.54 2.85
C THR A 128 -2.42 1.24 2.18
N ALA A 129 -2.26 0.10 2.87
CA ALA A 129 -2.70 -1.22 2.41
C ALA A 129 -4.17 -1.51 2.73
N TYR A 130 -4.62 -1.08 3.91
CA TYR A 130 -5.95 -1.34 4.44
C TYR A 130 -6.40 -0.21 5.36
N GLU A 131 -7.69 0.11 5.36
CA GLU A 131 -8.33 0.95 6.37
C GLU A 131 -9.72 0.38 6.68
N GLY A 132 -10.14 0.43 7.95
CA GLY A 132 -11.39 -0.24 8.34
C GLY A 132 -11.74 -0.10 9.81
N TYR A 133 -12.89 -0.65 10.19
CA TYR A 133 -13.37 -0.67 11.57
C TYR A 133 -13.15 -2.03 12.19
N VAL A 134 -12.47 -2.06 13.33
CA VAL A 134 -12.12 -3.28 14.06
C VAL A 134 -12.72 -3.28 15.46
N LYS A 135 -12.72 -4.43 16.13
CA LYS A 135 -13.03 -4.51 17.57
C LYS A 135 -11.75 -4.85 18.33
N VAL A 136 -11.52 -4.15 19.44
CA VAL A 136 -10.43 -4.46 20.38
C VAL A 136 -11.00 -4.78 21.76
N PRO A 137 -10.32 -5.61 22.58
CA PRO A 137 -10.69 -5.78 23.97
C PRO A 137 -10.56 -4.44 24.68
N LYS A 138 -11.53 -4.10 25.53
CA LYS A 138 -11.41 -2.93 26.41
C LYS A 138 -10.24 -3.09 27.39
N PRO A 139 -9.69 -1.99 27.92
CA PRO A 139 -8.74 -2.04 29.05
C PRO A 139 -9.26 -2.94 30.18
N GLY A 140 -8.43 -3.89 30.63
CA GLY A 140 -8.85 -5.01 31.49
C GLY A 140 -9.20 -6.31 30.74
N GLY A 141 -9.05 -6.32 29.40
CA GLY A 141 -9.13 -7.52 28.55
C GLY A 141 -10.56 -7.93 28.19
N VAL A 142 -10.67 -9.06 27.46
CA VAL A 142 -11.93 -9.55 26.84
C VAL A 142 -13.11 -9.64 27.82
N LYS A 143 -12.87 -9.92 29.11
CA LYS A 143 -13.90 -9.94 30.16
C LYS A 143 -14.56 -8.58 30.43
N LYS A 144 -13.95 -7.46 30.02
CA LYS A 144 -14.55 -6.11 30.04
C LYS A 144 -15.33 -5.79 28.75
N GLY A 145 -15.37 -6.73 27.81
CA GLY A 145 -16.05 -6.61 26.53
C GLY A 145 -15.24 -5.86 25.48
N TRP A 146 -15.91 -5.56 24.37
CA TRP A 146 -15.32 -5.00 23.15
C TRP A 146 -15.53 -3.48 23.05
N MET A 147 -14.60 -2.80 22.37
CA MET A 147 -14.77 -1.44 21.85
C MET A 147 -14.40 -1.38 20.37
N ARG A 148 -15.00 -0.44 19.64
CA ARG A 148 -14.76 -0.22 18.20
C ARG A 148 -13.62 0.78 18.05
N GLN A 149 -12.66 0.48 17.17
CA GLN A 149 -11.61 1.41 16.75
C GLN A 149 -11.54 1.45 15.23
N PHE A 150 -10.91 2.50 14.69
CA PHE A 150 -10.56 2.59 13.28
C PHE A 150 -9.09 2.22 13.12
N VAL A 151 -8.79 1.33 12.19
CA VAL A 151 -7.45 0.84 11.90
C VAL A 151 -7.00 1.36 10.54
N VAL A 152 -5.73 1.76 10.45
CA VAL A 152 -5.04 2.05 9.19
C VAL A 152 -3.73 1.25 9.15
N VAL A 153 -3.56 0.45 8.10
CA VAL A 153 -2.31 -0.28 7.80
C VAL A 153 -1.54 0.54 6.77
N CYS A 154 -0.46 1.20 7.19
CA CYS A 154 0.26 2.18 6.38
C CYS A 154 1.76 2.18 6.69
N ASP A 155 2.62 2.21 5.66
CA ASP A 155 4.09 2.32 5.78
C ASP A 155 4.72 1.36 6.80
N PHE A 156 4.33 0.08 6.71
CA PHE A 156 4.66 -1.01 7.65
C PHE A 156 4.23 -0.78 9.11
N LYS A 157 3.27 0.11 9.38
CA LYS A 157 2.68 0.33 10.71
C LYS A 157 1.18 0.07 10.70
N LEU A 158 0.69 -0.27 11.88
CA LEU A 158 -0.71 -0.50 12.19
C LEU A 158 -1.13 0.56 13.20
N PHE A 159 -1.84 1.57 12.72
CA PHE A 159 -2.34 2.70 13.52
C PHE A 159 -3.76 2.39 14.00
N LEU A 160 -3.98 2.48 15.31
CA LEU A 160 -5.28 2.30 15.95
C LEU A 160 -5.78 3.66 16.44
N TYR A 161 -7.01 4.02 16.07
CA TYR A 161 -7.66 5.29 16.41
C TYR A 161 -8.97 5.04 17.17
N ASP A 162 -9.16 5.73 18.28
CA ASP A 162 -10.45 5.76 18.97
C ASP A 162 -11.53 6.52 18.18
N ILE A 163 -12.76 6.06 18.36
CA ILE A 163 -13.99 6.63 17.81
C ILE A 163 -14.94 6.83 18.99
N SER A 164 -15.81 7.84 18.96
CA SER A 164 -16.91 7.90 19.95
C SER A 164 -17.88 6.73 19.74
N GLN A 165 -18.86 6.58 20.65
CA GLN A 165 -19.87 5.52 20.55
C GLN A 165 -20.94 5.82 19.50
N ASP A 166 -20.93 7.01 18.90
CA ASP A 166 -21.91 7.44 17.90
C ASP A 166 -21.69 6.72 16.57
N ARG A 167 -22.78 6.25 15.96
CA ARG A 167 -22.73 5.42 14.74
C ARG A 167 -21.97 6.05 13.57
N ASN A 168 -22.06 7.37 13.46
CA ASN A 168 -21.53 8.18 12.36
C ASN A 168 -20.34 9.06 12.76
N ALA A 169 -19.76 8.87 13.96
CA ALA A 169 -18.56 9.62 14.34
C ALA A 169 -17.37 9.26 13.45
N LEU A 170 -16.60 10.28 13.09
CA LEU A 170 -15.29 10.10 12.48
C LEU A 170 -14.29 9.59 13.55
N PRO A 171 -13.31 8.77 13.17
CA PRO A 171 -12.18 8.47 14.04
C PRO A 171 -11.42 9.74 14.42
N SER A 172 -10.93 9.78 15.65
CA SER A 172 -10.09 10.88 16.14
C SER A 172 -8.81 11.00 15.33
N VAL A 173 -8.21 12.20 15.32
CA VAL A 173 -6.85 12.41 14.80
C VAL A 173 -5.77 11.99 15.80
N CYS A 174 -6.09 11.84 17.09
CA CYS A 174 -5.15 11.27 18.05
C CYS A 174 -5.04 9.75 17.86
N VAL A 175 -3.81 9.26 17.66
CA VAL A 175 -3.52 7.83 17.57
C VAL A 175 -3.53 7.25 18.99
N SER A 176 -4.25 6.15 19.19
CA SER A 176 -4.36 5.46 20.47
C SER A 176 -3.23 4.43 20.66
N GLN A 177 -2.87 3.70 19.60
CA GLN A 177 -1.72 2.78 19.56
C GLN A 177 -1.09 2.75 18.15
N VAL A 178 0.22 2.52 18.08
CA VAL A 178 0.96 2.24 16.83
C VAL A 178 1.74 0.96 17.04
N LEU A 179 1.51 -0.06 16.21
CA LEU A 179 2.35 -1.26 16.17
C LEU A 179 3.20 -1.21 14.90
N ASP A 180 4.52 -1.44 15.00
CA ASP A 180 5.41 -1.49 13.83
C ASP A 180 5.58 -2.94 13.36
N MET A 181 5.17 -3.23 12.13
CA MET A 181 5.17 -4.59 11.58
C MET A 181 6.57 -5.05 11.12
N ARG A 182 7.61 -4.29 11.48
CA ARG A 182 9.04 -4.60 11.28
C ARG A 182 9.77 -4.91 12.59
N ASP A 183 9.05 -4.87 13.72
CA ASP A 183 9.49 -5.45 14.99
C ASP A 183 9.75 -6.96 14.78
N PRO A 184 10.93 -7.50 15.17
CA PRO A 184 11.23 -8.93 15.07
C PRO A 184 10.25 -9.85 15.81
N GLU A 185 9.55 -9.38 16.85
CA GLU A 185 8.50 -10.15 17.53
C GLU A 185 7.09 -9.90 16.95
N PHE A 186 6.96 -9.07 15.89
CA PHE A 186 5.68 -8.87 15.22
C PHE A 186 5.17 -10.17 14.62
N SER A 187 4.05 -10.66 15.15
CA SER A 187 3.42 -11.88 14.66
C SER A 187 1.90 -11.82 14.78
N VAL A 188 1.21 -12.50 13.85
CA VAL A 188 -0.25 -12.59 13.79
C VAL A 188 -0.66 -14.05 13.81
N THR A 189 -1.53 -14.42 14.74
CA THR A 189 -2.03 -15.80 14.92
C THR A 189 -3.56 -15.81 14.93
N SER A 190 -4.18 -16.84 14.37
CA SER A 190 -5.61 -17.13 14.62
C SER A 190 -5.84 -17.55 16.07
N VAL A 191 -7.09 -17.46 16.54
CA VAL A 191 -7.48 -17.86 17.90
C VAL A 191 -8.31 -19.15 17.90
N LYS A 192 -8.35 -19.86 19.04
CA LYS A 192 -9.26 -21.00 19.26
C LYS A 192 -10.51 -20.57 20.01
N GLU A 193 -11.53 -21.42 20.05
CA GLU A 193 -12.74 -21.18 20.87
C GLU A 193 -12.42 -20.99 22.36
N SER A 194 -11.34 -21.63 22.86
CA SER A 194 -10.82 -21.46 24.22
C SER A 194 -10.13 -20.11 24.50
N ASP A 195 -9.76 -19.35 23.45
CA ASP A 195 -9.09 -18.05 23.56
C ASP A 195 -10.08 -16.87 23.61
N VAL A 196 -11.36 -17.11 23.29
CA VAL A 196 -12.42 -16.10 23.18
C VAL A 196 -13.52 -16.32 24.22
N ILE A 197 -14.13 -15.23 24.67
CA ILE A 197 -15.27 -15.27 25.58
C ILE A 197 -16.41 -14.51 24.91
N HIS A 198 -17.54 -15.18 24.69
CA HIS A 198 -18.75 -14.67 24.01
C HIS A 198 -18.58 -14.26 22.53
N ALA A 199 -17.58 -14.77 21.81
CA ALA A 199 -17.58 -14.73 20.33
C ALA A 199 -18.42 -15.89 19.77
N SER A 200 -19.09 -15.72 18.62
CA SER A 200 -19.81 -16.84 18.00
C SER A 200 -18.84 -17.71 17.19
N LYS A 201 -19.15 -19.00 17.01
CA LYS A 201 -18.32 -19.92 16.22
C LYS A 201 -18.11 -19.49 14.77
N ARG A 202 -18.95 -18.59 14.23
CA ARG A 202 -18.81 -18.01 12.89
C ARG A 202 -17.81 -16.86 12.84
N ASP A 203 -17.57 -16.19 13.97
CA ASP A 203 -16.65 -15.04 14.06
C ASP A 203 -15.20 -15.48 14.30
N ILE A 204 -15.00 -16.63 14.97
CA ILE A 204 -13.67 -17.15 15.34
C ILE A 204 -12.65 -17.15 14.18
N PRO A 205 -12.99 -17.53 12.93
CA PRO A 205 -12.05 -17.50 11.81
C PRO A 205 -11.61 -16.11 11.36
N CYS A 206 -12.41 -15.07 11.62
CA CYS A 206 -12.07 -13.67 11.33
C CYS A 206 -11.20 -13.03 12.43
N ILE A 207 -11.14 -13.69 13.59
CA ILE A 207 -10.47 -13.17 14.78
C ILE A 207 -9.00 -13.59 14.79
N PHE A 208 -8.15 -12.58 14.95
CA PHE A 208 -6.71 -12.74 15.11
C PHE A 208 -6.24 -12.25 16.48
N ARG A 209 -4.98 -12.55 16.78
CA ARG A 209 -4.20 -12.01 17.89
C ARG A 209 -2.88 -11.52 17.31
N ILE A 210 -2.46 -10.34 17.73
CA ILE A 210 -1.20 -9.72 17.32
C ILE A 210 -0.26 -9.70 18.53
N TYR A 211 1.02 -9.93 18.28
CA TYR A 211 2.11 -9.76 19.24
C TYR A 211 3.11 -8.75 18.69
N THR A 212 3.79 -8.03 19.58
CA THR A 212 4.83 -7.03 19.32
C THR A 212 5.43 -6.60 20.67
N LEU A 213 6.69 -6.15 20.68
CA LEU A 213 7.36 -5.54 21.82
C LEU A 213 7.13 -4.02 21.83
N ASP A 214 6.21 -3.56 22.69
CA ASP A 214 6.14 -2.15 23.08
C ASP A 214 7.12 -1.90 24.25
N GLU A 215 8.30 -1.34 23.95
CA GLU A 215 9.38 -1.06 24.93
C GLU A 215 8.89 -0.29 26.17
N TRP A 216 7.80 0.46 26.05
CA TRP A 216 7.27 1.32 27.12
C TRP A 216 6.27 0.62 28.04
N HIS A 217 5.75 -0.56 27.67
CA HIS A 217 4.73 -1.26 28.46
C HIS A 217 4.89 -2.79 28.48
N TRP A 218 5.58 -3.29 29.51
CA TRP A 218 5.75 -4.71 29.91
C TRP A 218 4.45 -5.53 30.15
N ARG A 219 3.28 -5.10 29.66
CA ARG A 219 1.99 -5.78 29.87
C ARG A 219 0.92 -5.63 28.78
N GLN A 220 1.21 -5.05 27.61
CA GLN A 220 0.23 -4.86 26.53
C GLN A 220 0.25 -5.98 25.48
N ARG A 221 -0.34 -7.15 25.79
CA ARG A 221 -0.60 -8.19 24.78
C ARG A 221 -1.80 -7.77 23.92
N VAL A 222 -1.55 -7.03 22.83
CA VAL A 222 -2.58 -6.50 21.93
C VAL A 222 -3.19 -7.59 21.04
N GLY A 223 -3.99 -8.47 21.65
CA GLY A 223 -4.95 -9.26 20.90
C GLY A 223 -5.96 -8.31 20.26
N MET A 224 -5.81 -8.05 18.95
CA MET A 224 -6.75 -7.26 18.16
C MET A 224 -7.67 -8.19 17.37
N PHE A 225 -8.94 -8.21 17.77
CA PHE A 225 -9.94 -9.16 17.31
C PHE A 225 -10.69 -8.50 16.13
N LEU A 226 -10.09 -8.56 14.94
CA LEU A 226 -10.77 -8.14 13.71
C LEU A 226 -12.07 -8.95 13.50
N PHE A 227 -13.02 -8.34 12.79
CA PHE A 227 -14.31 -8.89 12.35
C PHE A 227 -14.56 -8.36 10.94
#